data_AF-X6IGL4-F1
#
_entry.id   AF-X6IGL4-F1
#
_cell.length_a   1.000
_cell.length_b   1.000
_cell.length_c   1.000
_cell.angle_alpha   90.00
_cell.angle_beta   90.00
_cell.angle_gamma   90.00
#
_symmetry.space_group_name_H-M   'P 1'
#
loop_
_entity.id
_entity.type
_entity.pdbx_description
1 polymer ?
#
loop_
_entity_poly.entity_id
_entity_poly.type
_entity_poly.pdbx_seq_one_letter_code
_entity_poly.pdbx_strand_id
1 'polypeptide(L)'
;MNTGLGHEAVGVVEDLDSSVEEFKIGDRVAYMSAGTGAYATFRTVNAEKLVAVPDGLSDEVIAAHFFKGLTAQYLIQKTFPVEWASGAPAPLPAVSAPSWRVGPVS
;
A
#
# COMPACT_ATOMS: atom_id res chain seq x y z
N MET A 1 22.21 -1.18 17.79
CA MET A 1 21.43 -2.05 16.90
C MET A 1 21.25 -1.30 15.59
N ASN A 2 21.89 -1.75 14.50
CA ASN A 2 21.72 -1.11 13.19
C ASN A 2 20.38 -1.59 12.61
N THR A 3 19.31 -0.86 12.91
CA THR A 3 18.00 -1.15 12.34
C THR A 3 17.99 -0.61 10.90
N GLY A 4 17.84 -1.47 9.90
CA GLY A 4 17.70 -1.03 8.51
C GLY A 4 16.55 -0.03 8.32
N LEU A 5 16.55 0.72 7.22
CA LEU A 5 15.53 1.74 6.91
C LEU A 5 14.35 1.16 6.13
N GLY A 6 13.26 1.92 6.07
CA GLY A 6 12.05 1.58 5.33
C GLY A 6 11.08 0.70 6.10
N HIS A 7 9.78 0.97 5.97
CA HIS A 7 8.70 0.26 6.68
C HIS A 7 7.80 -0.56 5.74
N GLU A 8 7.67 -0.17 4.49
CA GLU A 8 6.81 -0.81 3.50
C GLU A 8 7.60 -1.25 2.27
N ALA A 9 7.11 -2.30 1.60
CA ALA A 9 7.60 -2.73 0.31
C ALA A 9 6.53 -3.51 -0.45
N VAL A 10 6.74 -3.61 -1.77
CA VAL A 10 6.11 -4.55 -2.68
C VAL A 10 7.20 -5.42 -3.30
N GLY A 11 6.91 -6.68 -3.56
CA GLY A 11 7.84 -7.61 -4.15
C GLY A 11 7.18 -8.92 -4.55
N VAL A 12 8.00 -9.92 -4.82
CA VAL A 12 7.57 -11.27 -5.23
C VAL A 12 8.01 -12.28 -4.17
N VAL A 13 7.17 -13.26 -3.89
CA VAL A 13 7.54 -14.40 -3.03
C VAL A 13 8.57 -15.26 -3.77
N GLU A 14 9.80 -15.30 -3.27
CA GLU A 14 10.87 -16.14 -3.84
C GLU A 14 11.08 -17.45 -3.08
N ASP A 15 10.75 -17.47 -1.79
CA ASP A 15 10.85 -18.65 -0.93
C ASP A 15 9.71 -18.63 0.09
N LEU A 16 9.28 -19.82 0.52
CA LEU A 16 8.12 -19.99 1.39
C LEU A 16 8.26 -21.24 2.27
N ASP A 17 7.92 -21.11 3.54
CA ASP A 17 7.79 -22.27 4.43
C ASP A 17 6.60 -23.14 4.00
N SER A 18 6.75 -24.46 4.09
CA SER A 18 5.71 -25.44 3.74
C SER A 18 4.39 -25.30 4.50
N SER A 19 4.39 -24.58 5.63
CA SER A 19 3.21 -24.32 6.46
C SER A 19 2.36 -23.14 5.99
N VAL A 20 2.83 -22.33 5.04
CA VAL A 20 2.06 -21.21 4.49
C VAL A 20 1.26 -21.68 3.28
N GLU A 21 -0.06 -21.47 3.30
CA GLU A 21 -0.98 -21.95 2.26
C GLU A 21 -1.60 -20.80 1.44
N GLU A 22 -1.59 -19.59 1.98
CA GLU A 22 -2.26 -18.41 1.43
C GLU A 22 -1.51 -17.77 0.26
N PHE A 23 -0.21 -18.08 0.12
CA PHE A 23 0.66 -17.56 -0.91
C PHE A 23 1.46 -18.69 -1.55
N LYS A 24 2.00 -18.43 -2.74
CA LYS A 24 2.94 -19.32 -3.43
C LYS A 24 4.10 -18.53 -4.01
N ILE A 25 5.20 -19.23 -4.31
CA ILE A 25 6.34 -18.66 -5.04
C ILE A 25 5.84 -18.04 -6.35
N GLY A 26 6.27 -16.80 -6.62
CA GLY A 26 5.86 -16.00 -7.76
C GLY A 26 4.70 -15.05 -7.49
N ASP A 27 3.99 -15.17 -6.37
CA ASP A 27 2.94 -14.21 -6.03
C ASP A 27 3.52 -12.83 -5.74
N ARG A 28 2.83 -11.80 -6.25
CA ARG A 28 3.13 -10.40 -5.92
C ARG A 28 2.47 -10.04 -4.60
N VAL A 29 3.27 -9.54 -3.66
CA VAL A 29 2.83 -9.24 -2.29
C VAL A 29 3.34 -7.88 -1.83
N ALA A 30 2.62 -7.25 -0.91
CA ALA A 30 3.03 -6.02 -0.24
C ALA A 30 2.91 -6.14 1.28
N TYR A 31 3.66 -5.31 2.01
CA TYR A 31 3.55 -5.20 3.47
C TYR A 31 3.94 -3.80 3.97
N MET A 32 3.59 -3.50 5.22
CA MET A 32 3.87 -2.23 5.92
C MET A 32 4.19 -2.44 7.41
N SER A 33 3.60 -3.47 8.04
CA SER A 33 3.68 -3.70 9.49
C SER A 33 4.67 -4.81 9.88
N ALA A 34 5.82 -4.87 9.21
CA ALA A 34 6.86 -5.88 9.45
C ALA A 34 8.07 -5.34 10.26
N GLY A 35 7.99 -4.10 10.77
CA GLY A 35 9.12 -3.38 11.36
C GLY A 35 10.02 -2.73 10.31
N THR A 36 11.07 -2.04 10.76
CA THR A 36 12.02 -1.36 9.84
C THR A 36 12.92 -2.36 9.11
N GLY A 37 13.49 -1.96 7.97
CA GLY A 37 14.40 -2.79 7.16
C GLY A 37 13.85 -3.18 5.79
N ALA A 38 12.85 -2.45 5.28
CA ALA A 38 12.28 -2.71 3.97
C ALA A 38 13.21 -2.34 2.80
N TYR A 39 14.19 -1.45 3.02
CA TYR A 39 15.18 -1.09 2.00
C TYR A 39 16.27 -2.16 1.92
N ALA A 40 15.88 -3.32 1.40
CA ALA A 40 16.71 -4.49 1.19
C ALA A 40 16.30 -5.17 -0.12
N THR A 41 17.22 -5.94 -0.73
CA THR A 41 16.89 -6.75 -1.91
C THR A 41 16.07 -7.98 -1.55
N PHE A 42 16.26 -8.51 -0.33
CA PHE A 42 15.52 -9.65 0.21
C PHE A 42 15.13 -9.39 1.65
N ARG A 43 13.98 -9.92 2.06
CA ARG A 43 13.52 -9.85 3.43
C ARG A 43 12.60 -11.01 3.77
N THR A 44 12.87 -11.65 4.90
CA THR A 44 11.92 -12.59 5.52
C THR A 44 10.85 -11.81 6.27
N VAL A 45 9.59 -12.04 5.92
CA VAL A 45 8.43 -11.39 6.53
C VAL A 45 7.43 -12.47 6.90
N ASN A 46 6.81 -12.35 8.07
CA ASN A 46 5.72 -13.27 8.46
C ASN A 46 4.57 -13.14 7.45
N ALA A 47 4.09 -14.28 6.92
CA ALA A 47 3.04 -14.35 5.92
C ALA A 47 1.76 -13.59 6.33
N GLU A 48 1.41 -13.56 7.62
CA GLU A 48 0.26 -12.81 8.15
C GLU A 48 0.35 -11.29 7.95
N LYS A 49 1.54 -10.76 7.63
CA LYS A 49 1.77 -9.34 7.34
C LYS A 49 1.75 -9.03 5.84
N LEU A 50 1.69 -10.04 4.99
CA LEU A 50 1.63 -9.89 3.55
C LEU A 50 0.18 -9.70 3.10
N VAL A 51 0.01 -8.93 2.03
CA VAL A 51 -1.24 -8.87 1.28
C VAL A 51 -0.94 -9.12 -0.19
N ALA A 52 -1.85 -9.81 -0.88
CA ALA A 52 -1.75 -10.00 -2.32
C ALA A 52 -1.89 -8.66 -3.05
N VAL A 53 -1.06 -8.43 -4.06
CA VAL A 53 -1.16 -7.25 -4.92
C VAL A 53 -2.11 -7.55 -6.08
N PRO A 54 -3.17 -6.74 -6.29
CA PRO A 54 -4.09 -6.93 -7.40
C PRO A 54 -3.40 -6.78 -8.77
N ASP A 55 -3.91 -7.52 -9.75
CA ASP A 55 -3.52 -7.35 -11.15
C ASP A 55 -3.84 -5.93 -11.65
N GLY A 56 -3.00 -5.42 -12.54
CA GLY A 56 -3.17 -4.09 -13.14
C GLY A 56 -2.64 -2.92 -12.32
N LEU A 57 -2.14 -3.15 -11.10
CA LEU A 57 -1.41 -2.15 -10.32
C LEU A 57 0.10 -2.38 -10.43
N SER A 58 0.86 -1.36 -10.85
CA SER A 58 2.32 -1.44 -10.93
C SER A 58 2.95 -1.41 -9.53
N ASP A 59 4.18 -1.91 -9.42
CA ASP A 59 4.93 -1.86 -8.18
C ASP A 59 5.17 -0.41 -7.72
N GLU A 60 5.41 0.54 -8.63
CA GLU A 60 5.55 1.95 -8.23
C GLU A 60 4.25 2.50 -7.62
N VAL A 61 3.09 2.13 -8.16
CA VAL A 61 1.80 2.56 -7.62
C VAL A 61 1.61 2.01 -6.22
N ILE A 62 1.88 0.71 -6.00
CA ILE A 62 1.75 0.09 -4.68
C ILE A 62 2.74 0.69 -3.68
N ALA A 63 4.02 0.74 -4.02
CA ALA A 63 5.07 1.30 -3.17
C ALA A 63 4.80 2.77 -2.80
N ALA A 64 4.20 3.54 -3.71
CA ALA A 64 3.90 4.94 -3.44
C ALA A 64 2.63 5.15 -2.60
N HIS A 65 1.66 4.22 -2.61
CA HIS A 65 0.32 4.48 -2.06
C HIS A 65 -0.10 3.54 -0.93
N PHE A 66 0.49 2.35 -0.79
CA PHE A 66 -0.04 1.30 0.08
C PHE A 66 -0.22 1.78 1.53
N PHE A 67 0.85 2.21 2.21
CA PHE A 67 0.74 2.71 3.58
C PHE A 67 -0.08 4.01 3.68
N LYS A 68 0.06 4.91 2.71
CA LYS A 68 -0.68 6.19 2.70
C LYS A 68 -2.19 5.94 2.61
N GLY A 69 -2.60 5.02 1.75
CA GLY A 69 -3.99 4.60 1.56
C GLY A 69 -4.56 3.94 2.82
N LEU A 70 -3.80 3.06 3.47
CA LEU A 70 -4.19 2.47 4.76
C LEU A 70 -4.37 3.54 5.85
N THR A 71 -3.48 4.52 5.90
CA THR A 71 -3.58 5.64 6.86
C THR A 71 -4.80 6.51 6.57
N ALA A 72 -5.04 6.86 5.31
CA ALA A 72 -6.23 7.63 4.90
C ALA A 72 -7.52 6.87 5.25
N GLN A 73 -7.58 5.57 4.95
CA GLN A 73 -8.72 4.72 5.29
C GLN A 73 -8.94 4.66 6.80
N TYR A 74 -7.88 4.44 7.58
CA TYR A 74 -7.96 4.42 9.04
C TYR A 74 -8.51 5.73 9.59
N LEU A 75 -7.98 6.87 9.14
CA LEU A 75 -8.41 8.18 9.63
C LEU A 75 -9.89 8.47 9.31
N ILE A 76 -10.32 8.18 8.08
CA ILE A 76 -11.69 8.48 7.61
C ILE A 76 -12.72 7.51 8.20
N GLN A 77 -12.36 6.25 8.41
CA GLN A 77 -13.32 5.18 8.74
C GLN A 77 -13.24 4.69 10.19
N LYS A 78 -12.09 4.85 10.85
CA LYS A 78 -11.80 4.22 12.15
C LYS A 78 -11.40 5.22 13.23
N THR A 79 -10.93 6.41 12.89
CA THR A 79 -10.58 7.46 13.86
C THR A 79 -11.71 8.45 14.08
N PHE A 80 -12.26 9.01 13.00
CA PHE A 80 -13.35 9.97 13.08
C PHE A 80 -14.32 9.73 11.92
N PRO A 81 -15.63 9.54 12.17
CA PRO A 81 -16.61 9.38 11.11
C PRO A 81 -16.74 10.70 10.36
N VAL A 82 -16.12 10.78 9.19
CA VAL A 82 -16.18 11.98 8.35
C VAL A 82 -17.59 12.12 7.80
N GLU A 83 -18.31 13.14 8.24
CA GLU A 83 -19.56 13.56 7.64
C GLU A 83 -19.30 14.60 6.55
N TRP A 84 -20.09 14.53 5.48
CA TRP A 84 -20.14 15.63 4.53
C TRP A 84 -20.67 16.87 5.26
N ALA A 85 -20.01 18.01 5.09
CA ALA A 85 -20.55 19.27 5.57
C ALA A 85 -21.98 19.46 5.04
N SER A 86 -22.89 19.94 5.86
CA SER A 86 -24.26 20.22 5.43
C SER A 86 -24.23 21.20 4.25
N GLY A 87 -24.65 20.72 3.07
CA GLY A 87 -24.57 21.46 1.80
C GLY A 87 -23.36 21.16 0.92
N ALA A 88 -22.53 20.16 1.26
CA ALA A 88 -21.51 19.66 0.35
C ALA A 88 -22.17 19.14 -0.95
N PRO A 89 -21.60 19.41 -2.13
CA PRO A 89 -22.13 18.88 -3.37
C PRO A 89 -22.14 17.35 -3.30
N ALA A 90 -23.17 16.74 -3.90
CA ALA A 90 -23.24 15.28 -4.06
C ALA A 90 -21.89 14.75 -4.56
N PRO A 91 -21.44 13.55 -4.12
CA PRO A 91 -20.15 13.01 -4.52
C PRO A 91 -20.02 13.10 -6.04
N LEU A 92 -18.89 13.65 -6.50
CA LEU A 92 -18.65 13.84 -7.92
C LEU A 92 -18.89 12.50 -8.64
N PRO A 93 -19.57 12.50 -9.80
CA PRO A 93 -19.67 11.28 -10.61
C PRO A 93 -18.25 10.75 -10.87
N ALA A 94 -18.10 9.43 -10.94
CA ALA A 94 -16.82 8.78 -11.18
C ALA A 94 -16.09 9.48 -12.33
N VAL A 95 -15.02 10.21 -11.99
CA VAL A 95 -14.31 11.06 -12.93
C VAL A 95 -13.48 10.14 -13.82
N SER A 96 -13.78 10.08 -15.11
CA SER A 96 -12.82 9.58 -16.11
C SER A 96 -11.53 10.41 -15.97
N ALA A 97 -10.39 9.75 -15.79
CA ALA A 97 -9.06 10.30 -15.48
C ALA A 97 -8.90 11.82 -15.72
N PRO A 98 -8.50 12.63 -14.72
CA PRO A 98 -8.50 14.07 -14.91
C PRO A 98 -7.30 14.51 -15.76
N SER A 99 -7.57 15.36 -16.76
CA SER A 99 -6.54 16.04 -17.56
C SER A 99 -6.04 17.29 -16.81
N TRP A 100 -5.19 17.13 -15.80
CA TRP A 100 -4.49 18.28 -15.21
C TRP A 100 -3.12 18.49 -15.87
N ARG A 101 -2.77 19.76 -16.11
CA ARG A 101 -1.41 20.21 -16.42
C ARG A 101 -0.86 20.93 -15.20
N VAL A 102 0.37 20.61 -14.80
CA VAL A 102 1.10 21.27 -13.72
C VAL A 102 2.03 22.32 -14.34
N GLY A 103 1.93 23.58 -13.90
CA GLY A 103 2.86 24.65 -14.27
C GLY A 103 4.15 24.59 -13.41
N PRO A 104 5.23 25.26 -13.83
CA PRO A 104 6.50 25.16 -13.12
C PRO A 104 6.41 25.78 -11.72
N VAL A 105 7.07 25.12 -10.77
CA VAL A 105 7.33 25.65 -9.43
C VAL A 105 8.64 26.45 -9.52
N SER A 106 8.62 27.71 -9.08
CA SER A 106 9.81 28.57 -8.97
C SER A 106 10.78 28.07 -7.91
#